data_AF-A0AAN8F3P9-F1
#
_entry.id   AF-A0AAN8F3P9-F1
#
_cell.length_a   1.000
_cell.length_b   1.000
_cell.length_c   1.000
_cell.angle_alpha   90.00
_cell.angle_beta   90.00
_cell.angle_gamma   90.00
#
_symmetry.space_group_name_H-M   'P 1'
#
loop_
_entity.id
_entity.type
_entity.pdbx_description
1 polymer ?
#
loop_
_entity_poly.entity_id
_entity_poly.type
_entity_poly.pdbx_seq_one_letter_code
_entity_poly.pdbx_strand_id
1 'polypeptide(L)'
;MLCTWTTRKVMSLFSTIRGRKGAPVIGSTAVGPIASRSKNLVIQEWPRMLENQPNLFSIAWTASASRSNSIKKTFGMGQNENPSENESFMKIWPAVQDFFHKLIIEMQLDDDLVRNACEDMGARHVDYIARGFNSNFWDIFLVCMAEVVDETLCTYFTDEAKRPEMILAWQRVFNTVVHHMRTGYIETRKKRLKNGTKTEC
;
A
#
# COMPACT_ATOMS: atom_id res chain seq x y z
N MET A 1 -14.90 25.43 -31.24
CA MET A 1 -15.21 25.99 -29.91
C MET A 1 -15.65 24.86 -28.99
N LEU A 2 -14.95 24.71 -27.84
CA LEU A 2 -15.36 24.14 -26.54
C LEU A 2 -15.94 22.70 -26.55
N CYS A 3 -15.21 21.65 -26.16
CA CYS A 3 -14.67 21.30 -24.83
C CYS A 3 -15.73 21.28 -23.71
N THR A 4 -16.11 20.08 -23.25
CA THR A 4 -16.27 19.79 -21.80
C THR A 4 -16.09 18.28 -21.53
N TRP A 5 -15.05 17.98 -20.75
CA TRP A 5 -14.81 16.69 -20.11
C TRP A 5 -15.70 16.58 -18.88
N THR A 6 -16.45 15.48 -18.73
CA THR A 6 -17.13 15.15 -17.47
C THR A 6 -16.27 14.19 -16.66
N THR A 7 -15.53 14.75 -15.70
CA THR A 7 -14.77 14.04 -14.68
C THR A 7 -15.74 13.28 -13.78
N ARG A 8 -15.90 11.97 -13.99
CA ARG A 8 -16.63 11.09 -13.04
C ARG A 8 -15.82 11.00 -11.75
N LYS A 9 -16.31 11.68 -10.71
CA LYS A 9 -15.91 11.52 -9.30
C LYS A 9 -15.79 10.03 -8.97
N VAL A 10 -14.57 9.56 -8.71
CA VAL A 10 -14.34 8.35 -7.94
C VAL A 10 -14.84 8.67 -6.53
N MET A 11 -15.99 8.10 -6.15
CA MET A 11 -16.51 8.25 -4.80
C MET A 11 -15.52 7.64 -3.82
N SER A 12 -14.92 8.54 -3.04
CA SER A 12 -14.12 8.29 -1.84
C SER A 12 -14.79 7.22 -0.97
N LEU A 13 -14.15 6.07 -0.85
CA LEU A 13 -14.58 4.91 -0.04
C LEU A 13 -14.23 5.08 1.46
N PHE A 14 -13.88 6.28 1.92
CA PHE A 14 -13.51 6.52 3.33
C PHE A 14 -14.70 6.55 4.30
N SER A 15 -15.94 6.34 3.85
CA SER A 15 -17.13 6.46 4.70
C SER A 15 -17.52 5.19 5.49
N THR A 16 -16.78 4.09 5.41
CA THR A 16 -17.22 2.83 6.07
C THR A 16 -16.15 2.05 6.81
N ILE A 17 -14.99 2.64 7.08
CA ILE A 17 -14.04 2.07 8.05
C ILE A 17 -14.43 2.55 9.45
N ARG A 18 -15.35 1.82 10.08
CA ARG A 18 -15.60 1.91 11.53
C ARG A 18 -14.38 1.31 12.25
N GLY A 19 -13.36 2.12 12.50
CA GLY A 19 -12.17 1.74 13.26
C GLY A 19 -11.62 2.95 14.01
N ARG A 20 -11.49 2.80 15.35
CA ARG A 20 -10.87 3.72 16.34
C ARG A 20 -11.00 5.24 16.09
N LYS A 21 -11.80 5.91 16.92
CA LYS A 21 -11.68 7.36 17.16
C LYS A 21 -10.24 7.65 17.62
N GLY A 22 -9.44 8.26 16.74
CA GLY A 22 -8.07 8.67 17.05
C GLY A 22 -7.01 8.29 16.02
N ALA A 23 -7.33 7.48 15.00
CA ALA A 23 -6.35 7.17 13.95
C ALA A 23 -5.95 8.45 13.18
N PRO A 24 -4.64 8.72 12.98
CA PRO A 24 -4.20 9.88 12.23
C PRO A 24 -4.80 9.85 10.83
N VAL A 25 -5.50 10.92 10.48
CA VAL A 25 -6.11 11.14 9.17
C VAL A 25 -5.04 10.92 8.12
N ILE A 26 -5.24 9.94 7.23
CA ILE A 26 -4.40 9.72 6.05
C ILE A 26 -4.36 11.05 5.30
N GLY A 27 -3.18 11.71 5.33
CA GLY A 27 -2.96 12.96 4.64
C GLY A 27 -3.28 12.81 3.15
N SER A 28 -3.82 13.89 2.57
CA SER A 28 -4.16 14.10 1.15
C SER A 28 -3.76 12.98 0.18
N THR A 29 -4.73 12.48 -0.60
CA THR A 29 -4.51 11.51 -1.68
C THR A 29 -3.73 12.07 -2.88
N ALA A 30 -3.36 13.36 -2.86
CA ALA A 30 -2.49 13.96 -3.84
C ALA A 30 -1.04 13.50 -3.62
N VAL A 31 -0.60 12.55 -4.46
CA VAL A 31 0.77 12.04 -4.46
C VAL A 31 1.60 12.90 -5.41
N GLY A 32 2.32 13.87 -4.86
CA GLY A 32 3.42 14.56 -5.54
C GLY A 32 4.78 13.92 -5.18
N PRO A 33 5.89 14.42 -5.74
CA PRO A 33 7.23 13.94 -5.38
C PRO A 33 7.44 13.97 -3.87
N ILE A 34 8.06 12.92 -3.32
CA ILE A 34 8.37 12.87 -1.89
C ILE A 34 9.49 13.89 -1.63
N ALA A 35 9.26 14.84 -0.71
CA ALA A 35 10.30 15.80 -0.34
C ALA A 35 11.57 15.09 0.16
N SER A 36 12.75 15.57 -0.22
CA SER A 36 14.04 14.94 0.15
C SER A 36 14.21 14.76 1.65
N ARG A 37 13.68 15.69 2.46
CA ARG A 37 13.65 15.56 3.93
C ARG A 37 12.88 14.32 4.38
N SER A 38 11.70 14.07 3.81
CA SER A 38 10.88 12.89 4.14
C SER A 38 11.55 11.59 3.67
N LYS A 39 12.19 11.60 2.49
CA LYS A 39 12.97 10.44 2.02
C LYS A 39 14.08 10.09 3.02
N ASN A 40 14.89 11.09 3.38
CA ASN A 40 16.01 10.90 4.31
C ASN A 40 15.56 10.38 5.67
N LEU A 41 14.46 10.91 6.22
CA LEU A 41 13.91 10.42 7.49
C LEU A 41 13.55 8.94 7.42
N VAL A 42 12.83 8.50 6.39
CA VAL A 42 12.42 7.10 6.26
C VAL A 42 13.61 6.19 6.00
N ILE A 43 14.55 6.59 5.13
CA ILE A 43 15.75 5.81 4.82
C ILE A 43 16.60 5.58 6.07
N GLN A 44 16.81 6.64 6.87
CA GLN A 44 17.61 6.57 8.09
C GLN A 44 16.90 5.79 9.20
N GLU A 45 15.58 5.91 9.32
CA GLU A 45 14.81 5.25 10.39
C GLU A 45 14.47 3.78 10.06
N TRP A 46 14.53 3.38 8.78
CA TRP A 46 14.16 2.04 8.33
C TRP A 46 14.81 0.89 9.13
N PRO A 47 16.14 0.88 9.38
CA PRO A 47 16.75 -0.20 10.15
C PRO A 47 16.22 -0.28 11.59
N ARG A 48 16.12 0.88 12.26
CA ARG A 48 15.66 0.96 13.65
C ARG A 48 14.18 0.58 13.79
N MET A 49 13.35 0.92 12.81
CA MET A 49 11.97 0.46 12.72
C MET A 49 11.89 -1.07 12.73
N LEU A 50 12.69 -1.74 11.90
CA LEU A 50 12.68 -3.20 11.82
C LEU A 50 13.39 -3.90 12.99
N GLU A 51 14.37 -3.26 13.62
CA GLU A 51 14.96 -3.76 14.87
C GLU A 51 13.93 -3.81 16.00
N ASN A 52 13.09 -2.77 16.11
CA ASN A 52 12.07 -2.70 17.15
C ASN A 52 10.81 -3.52 16.79
N GLN A 53 10.52 -3.69 15.50
CA GLN A 53 9.41 -4.53 15.04
C GLN A 53 9.79 -5.36 13.81
N PRO A 54 10.48 -6.51 13.99
CA PRO A 54 10.94 -7.35 12.88
C PRO A 54 9.81 -7.91 12.01
N ASN A 55 8.61 -8.05 12.59
CA ASN A 55 7.42 -8.59 11.94
C ASN A 55 6.46 -7.48 11.47
N LEU A 56 6.93 -6.25 11.27
CA LEU A 56 6.12 -5.08 10.89
C LEU A 56 5.14 -5.41 9.76
N PHE A 57 5.65 -5.95 8.66
CA PHE A 57 4.87 -6.30 7.48
C PHE A 57 3.94 -7.49 7.71
N SER A 58 4.39 -8.50 8.46
CA SER A 58 3.54 -9.63 8.84
C SER A 58 2.30 -9.17 9.62
N ILE A 59 2.47 -8.27 10.59
CA ILE A 59 1.35 -7.77 11.39
C ILE A 59 0.35 -7.02 10.50
N ALA A 60 0.82 -6.08 9.69
CA ALA A 60 -0.05 -5.32 8.80
C ALA A 60 -0.73 -6.20 7.74
N TRP A 61 -0.01 -7.19 7.21
CA TRP A 61 -0.52 -8.16 6.25
C TRP A 61 -1.66 -8.99 6.84
N THR A 62 -1.46 -9.61 8.00
CA THR A 62 -2.50 -10.34 8.72
C THR A 62 -3.69 -9.44 9.06
N ALA A 63 -3.43 -8.23 9.57
CA ALA A 63 -4.48 -7.28 9.92
C ALA A 63 -5.35 -6.88 8.71
N SER A 64 -4.75 -6.76 7.51
CA SER A 64 -5.49 -6.43 6.29
C SER A 64 -6.52 -7.51 5.91
N ALA A 65 -6.15 -8.79 6.00
CA ALA A 65 -7.08 -9.90 5.75
C ALA A 65 -8.11 -10.05 6.87
N SER A 66 -7.74 -9.80 8.12
CA SER A 66 -8.69 -9.81 9.25
C SER A 66 -9.76 -8.72 9.12
N ARG A 67 -9.46 -7.59 8.48
CA ARG A 67 -10.41 -6.50 8.21
C ARG A 67 -11.26 -6.68 6.97
N SER A 68 -10.94 -7.67 6.13
CA SER A 68 -11.57 -7.80 4.82
C SER A 68 -11.75 -9.24 4.38
N ASN A 69 -13.00 -9.68 4.45
CA ASN A 69 -13.43 -10.97 3.94
C ASN A 69 -13.22 -11.14 2.42
N SER A 70 -13.15 -10.05 1.65
CA SER A 70 -12.84 -10.11 0.22
C SER A 70 -11.35 -10.35 -0.04
N ILE A 71 -10.47 -9.84 0.83
CA ILE A 71 -9.05 -10.21 0.82
C ILE A 71 -8.93 -11.71 1.14
N LYS A 72 -9.57 -12.19 2.21
CA LYS A 72 -9.57 -13.62 2.55
C LYS A 72 -9.98 -14.51 1.38
N LYS A 73 -11.13 -14.19 0.76
CA LYS A 73 -11.65 -14.92 -0.40
C LYS A 73 -10.65 -14.96 -1.57
N THR A 74 -9.94 -13.86 -1.83
CA THR A 74 -8.96 -13.77 -2.93
C THR A 74 -7.79 -14.75 -2.76
N PHE A 75 -7.45 -15.03 -1.51
CA PHE A 75 -6.42 -16.00 -1.14
C PHE A 75 -6.98 -17.40 -0.84
N GLY A 76 -8.26 -17.65 -1.12
CA GLY A 76 -8.91 -18.95 -0.89
C GLY A 76 -9.20 -19.26 0.58
N MET A 77 -9.11 -18.26 1.47
CA MET A 77 -9.38 -18.43 2.90
C MET A 77 -10.87 -18.43 3.23
N GLY A 78 -11.26 -19.21 4.23
CA GLY A 78 -12.57 -19.18 4.84
C GLY A 78 -12.85 -17.86 5.56
N GLN A 79 -14.13 -17.50 5.72
CA GLN A 79 -14.52 -16.24 6.37
C GLN A 79 -14.03 -16.15 7.83
N ASN A 80 -14.13 -17.26 8.56
CA ASN A 80 -13.73 -17.37 9.96
C ASN A 80 -12.29 -17.87 10.14
N GLU A 81 -11.58 -18.15 9.04
CA GLU A 81 -10.19 -18.60 9.09
C GLU A 81 -9.30 -17.45 9.59
N ASN A 82 -8.37 -17.77 10.48
CA ASN A 82 -7.39 -16.82 10.97
C ASN A 82 -6.27 -16.66 9.92
N PRO A 83 -6.03 -15.45 9.38
CA PRO A 83 -5.03 -15.28 8.33
C PRO A 83 -3.61 -15.67 8.77
N SER A 84 -3.28 -15.57 10.06
CA SER A 84 -1.96 -15.97 10.56
C SER A 84 -1.72 -17.48 10.55
N GLU A 85 -2.78 -18.29 10.45
CA GLU A 85 -2.71 -19.75 10.40
C GLU A 85 -2.70 -20.28 8.96
N ASN A 86 -2.98 -19.42 7.97
CA ASN A 86 -2.93 -19.81 6.56
C ASN A 86 -1.49 -19.71 6.01
N GLU A 87 -0.81 -20.85 5.90
CA GLU A 87 0.59 -20.89 5.45
C GLU A 87 0.82 -20.24 4.07
N SER A 88 -0.09 -20.46 3.12
CA SER A 88 0.06 -19.93 1.77
C SER A 88 -0.01 -18.41 1.74
N PHE A 89 -0.90 -17.84 2.55
CA PHE A 89 -1.04 -16.40 2.73
C PHE A 89 0.17 -15.80 3.47
N MET A 90 0.67 -16.50 4.50
CA MET A 90 1.80 -16.03 5.30
C MET A 90 3.15 -16.12 4.57
N LYS A 91 3.27 -16.90 3.50
CA LYS A 91 4.48 -16.92 2.65
C LYS A 91 4.68 -15.64 1.82
N ILE A 92 3.69 -14.75 1.77
CA ILE A 92 3.69 -13.59 0.86
C ILE A 92 4.32 -12.34 1.51
N TRP A 93 4.08 -12.11 2.80
CA TRP A 93 4.54 -10.88 3.45
C TRP A 93 6.06 -10.65 3.38
N PRO A 94 6.96 -11.67 3.38
CA PRO A 94 8.39 -11.42 3.24
C PRO A 94 8.72 -10.76 1.90
N ALA A 95 8.10 -11.22 0.80
CA ALA A 95 8.29 -10.62 -0.52
C ALA A 95 7.74 -9.18 -0.59
N VAL A 96 6.71 -8.86 0.20
CA VAL A 96 6.22 -7.48 0.35
C VAL A 96 7.26 -6.63 1.08
N GLN A 97 7.80 -7.12 2.21
CA GLN A 97 8.85 -6.43 2.95
C GLN A 97 10.10 -6.21 2.10
N ASP A 98 10.56 -7.23 1.38
CA ASP A 98 11.72 -7.15 0.47
C ASP A 98 11.50 -6.12 -0.62
N PHE A 99 10.28 -6.02 -1.15
CA PHE A 99 9.94 -4.99 -2.11
C PHE A 99 10.10 -3.59 -1.51
N PHE A 100 9.57 -3.33 -0.31
CA PHE A 100 9.76 -2.04 0.36
C PHE A 100 11.22 -1.78 0.73
N HIS A 101 11.96 -2.79 1.16
CA HIS A 101 13.40 -2.68 1.43
C HIS A 101 14.16 -2.24 0.18
N LYS A 102 13.88 -2.87 -0.97
CA LYS A 102 14.47 -2.48 -2.25
C LYS A 102 14.17 -1.03 -2.60
N LEU A 103 12.92 -0.58 -2.44
CA LEU A 103 12.55 0.81 -2.76
C LEU A 103 13.25 1.82 -1.82
N ILE A 104 13.34 1.51 -0.53
CA ILE A 104 13.80 2.44 0.50
C ILE A 104 15.31 2.44 0.60
N ILE A 105 15.94 1.26 0.68
CA ILE A 105 17.37 1.12 0.92
C ILE A 105 18.16 0.99 -0.39
N GLU A 106 17.75 0.13 -1.32
CA GLU A 106 18.56 -0.07 -2.54
C GLU A 106 18.38 1.07 -3.54
N MET A 107 17.14 1.52 -3.75
CA MET A 107 16.80 2.60 -4.68
C MET A 107 16.83 3.99 -4.02
N GLN A 108 17.04 4.07 -2.70
CA GLN A 108 17.13 5.33 -1.96
C GLN A 108 15.93 6.27 -2.21
N LEU A 109 14.75 5.70 -2.46
CA LEU A 109 13.55 6.42 -2.84
C LEU A 109 13.74 7.36 -4.04
N ASP A 110 14.60 7.01 -5.00
CA ASP A 110 14.70 7.73 -6.28
C ASP A 110 13.36 7.69 -7.04
N ASP A 111 12.89 8.86 -7.50
CA ASP A 111 11.52 9.01 -8.00
C ASP A 111 11.26 8.16 -9.26
N ASP A 112 12.22 8.07 -10.18
CA ASP A 112 12.06 7.34 -11.43
C ASP A 112 12.19 5.82 -11.20
N LEU A 113 13.19 5.40 -10.40
CA LEU A 113 13.37 3.98 -10.07
C LEU A 113 12.18 3.43 -9.28
N VAL A 114 11.70 4.17 -8.27
CA VAL A 114 10.53 3.78 -7.47
C VAL A 114 9.28 3.73 -8.33
N ARG A 115 9.03 4.74 -9.16
CA ARG A 115 7.86 4.74 -10.06
C ARG A 115 7.85 3.49 -10.94
N ASN A 116 8.94 3.23 -11.65
CA ASN A 116 9.03 2.12 -12.60
C ASN A 116 8.82 0.77 -11.87
N ALA A 117 9.51 0.55 -10.75
CA ALA A 117 9.39 -0.69 -9.99
C ALA A 117 7.97 -0.90 -9.42
N CYS A 118 7.32 0.17 -8.95
CA CYS A 118 5.94 0.11 -8.45
C CYS A 118 4.93 -0.14 -9.56
N GLU A 119 5.05 0.51 -10.71
CA GLU A 119 4.17 0.29 -11.86
C GLU A 119 4.29 -1.14 -12.39
N ASP A 120 5.51 -1.68 -12.50
CA ASP A 120 5.74 -3.08 -12.89
C ASP A 120 5.15 -4.07 -11.88
N MET A 121 5.28 -3.79 -10.58
CA MET A 121 4.64 -4.59 -9.53
C MET A 121 3.11 -4.52 -9.65
N GLY A 122 2.55 -3.34 -9.85
CA GLY A 122 1.12 -3.11 -10.02
C GLY A 122 0.55 -3.82 -11.24
N ALA A 123 1.26 -3.80 -12.36
CA ALA A 123 0.88 -4.48 -13.60
C ALA A 123 0.68 -5.99 -13.41
N ARG A 124 1.58 -6.65 -12.67
CA ARG A 124 1.48 -8.08 -12.33
C ARG A 124 0.23 -8.43 -11.52
N HIS A 125 -0.32 -7.49 -10.76
CA HIS A 125 -1.53 -7.75 -9.97
C HIS A 125 -2.80 -7.93 -10.82
N VAL A 126 -2.77 -7.55 -12.10
CA VAL A 126 -3.88 -7.79 -13.04
C VAL A 126 -4.16 -9.28 -13.22
N ASP A 127 -3.15 -10.14 -13.06
CA ASP A 127 -3.30 -11.60 -13.17
C ASP A 127 -4.19 -12.19 -12.06
N TYR A 128 -4.38 -11.48 -10.95
CA TYR A 128 -5.19 -11.93 -9.82
C TYR A 128 -6.64 -11.45 -9.86
N ILE A 129 -7.06 -10.70 -10.90
CA ILE A 129 -8.45 -10.22 -11.03
C ILE A 129 -9.43 -11.40 -11.05
N ALA A 130 -9.10 -12.48 -11.74
CA ALA A 130 -9.95 -13.68 -11.81
C ALA A 130 -10.15 -14.36 -10.43
N ARG A 131 -9.22 -14.13 -9.49
CA ARG A 131 -9.34 -14.59 -8.09
C ARG A 131 -10.10 -13.61 -7.20
N GLY A 132 -10.56 -12.48 -7.74
CA GLY A 132 -11.30 -11.45 -6.99
C GLY A 132 -10.43 -10.30 -6.49
N PHE A 133 -9.18 -10.18 -6.93
CA PHE A 133 -8.32 -9.05 -6.55
C PHE A 133 -8.94 -7.70 -6.93
N ASN A 134 -8.87 -6.75 -6.00
CA ASN A 134 -9.30 -5.38 -6.19
C ASN A 134 -8.22 -4.42 -5.68
N SER A 135 -7.92 -3.36 -6.43
CA SER A 135 -6.90 -2.36 -6.05
C SER A 135 -7.19 -1.65 -4.73
N ASN A 136 -8.44 -1.67 -4.26
CA ASN A 136 -8.82 -1.13 -2.94
C ASN A 136 -8.23 -1.95 -1.78
N PHE A 137 -7.74 -3.17 -2.02
CA PHE A 137 -7.05 -3.97 -1.01
C PHE A 137 -5.77 -3.28 -0.55
N TRP A 138 -5.11 -2.52 -1.43
CA TRP A 138 -3.93 -1.74 -1.05
C TRP A 138 -4.30 -0.62 -0.06
N ASP A 139 -5.47 0.00 -0.17
CA ASP A 139 -5.90 1.03 0.78
C ASP A 139 -6.10 0.45 2.18
N ILE A 140 -6.67 -0.77 2.27
CA ILE A 140 -6.82 -1.49 3.53
C ILE A 140 -5.45 -1.82 4.12
N PHE A 141 -4.52 -2.31 3.30
CA PHE A 141 -3.16 -2.60 3.72
C PHE A 141 -2.42 -1.33 4.19
N LEU A 142 -2.59 -0.19 3.51
CA LEU A 142 -2.00 1.10 3.91
C LEU A 142 -2.48 1.56 5.28
N VAL A 143 -3.78 1.44 5.56
CA VAL A 143 -4.33 1.76 6.88
C VAL A 143 -3.66 0.90 7.95
N CYS A 144 -3.57 -0.42 7.74
CA CYS A 144 -2.91 -1.32 8.68
C CYS A 144 -1.42 -0.99 8.85
N MET A 145 -0.70 -0.70 7.76
CA MET A 145 0.71 -0.31 7.82
C MET A 145 0.90 0.99 8.62
N ALA A 146 0.05 2.00 8.42
CA ALA A 146 0.13 3.26 9.13
C ALA A 146 -0.08 3.08 10.64
N GLU A 147 -1.05 2.26 11.03
CA GLU A 147 -1.30 1.95 12.45
C GLU A 147 -0.13 1.19 13.08
N VAL A 148 0.41 0.16 12.39
CA VAL A 148 1.54 -0.61 12.93
C VAL A 148 2.79 0.27 13.04
N VAL A 149 3.04 1.16 12.09
CA VAL A 149 4.15 2.14 12.17
C VAL A 149 3.96 3.12 13.33
N ASP A 150 2.75 3.65 13.51
CA ASP A 150 2.44 4.57 14.62
C ASP A 150 2.62 3.87 15.98
N GLU A 151 2.04 2.68 16.14
CA GLU A 151 2.19 1.87 17.36
C GLU A 151 3.66 1.55 17.63
N THR A 152 4.43 1.20 16.59
CA THR A 152 5.85 0.89 16.69
C THR A 152 6.69 2.13 17.06
N LEU A 153 6.43 3.29 16.45
CA LEU A 153 7.15 4.52 16.81
C LEU A 153 6.85 4.96 18.24
N CYS A 154 5.63 4.74 18.73
CA CYS A 154 5.27 5.04 20.12
C CYS A 154 6.09 4.24 21.15
N THR A 155 6.66 3.08 20.79
CA THR A 155 7.41 2.25 21.76
C THR A 155 8.84 2.74 21.98
N TYR A 156 9.48 3.37 20.99
CA TYR A 156 10.91 3.71 21.08
C TYR A 156 11.25 5.15 20.65
N PHE A 157 10.37 5.86 19.95
CA PHE A 157 10.64 7.21 19.46
C PHE A 157 10.29 8.25 20.54
N THR A 158 11.30 8.65 21.31
CA THR A 158 11.16 9.49 22.51
C THR A 158 10.92 10.98 22.21
N ASP A 159 11.30 11.46 21.02
CA ASP A 159 11.05 12.85 20.61
C ASP A 159 9.61 13.01 20.13
N GLU A 160 8.71 13.31 21.07
CA GLU A 160 7.28 13.43 20.79
C GLU A 160 6.94 14.52 19.77
N ALA A 161 7.74 15.59 19.70
CA ALA A 161 7.51 16.68 18.77
C ALA A 161 7.84 16.28 17.32
N LYS A 162 8.82 15.39 17.13
CA LYS A 162 9.21 14.89 15.81
C LYS A 162 8.49 13.62 15.37
N ARG A 163 7.88 12.87 16.30
CA ARG A 163 7.15 11.63 15.98
C ARG A 163 6.05 11.83 14.93
N PRO A 164 5.21 12.89 14.97
CA PRO A 164 4.23 13.15 13.91
C PRO A 164 4.86 13.38 12.55
N GLU A 165 6.01 14.06 12.49
CA GLU A 165 6.75 14.26 11.24
C GLU A 165 7.25 12.93 10.67
N MET A 166 7.78 12.06 11.52
CA MET A 166 8.22 10.72 11.12
C MET A 166 7.04 9.90 10.59
N ILE A 167 5.91 9.85 11.30
CA ILE A 167 4.69 9.15 10.86
C ILE A 167 4.24 9.67 9.48
N LEU A 168 4.21 10.99 9.30
CA LEU A 168 3.83 11.59 8.02
C LEU A 168 4.81 11.24 6.89
N ALA A 169 6.12 11.16 7.18
CA ALA A 169 7.12 10.74 6.20
C ALA A 169 6.89 9.30 5.73
N TRP A 170 6.65 8.37 6.65
CA TRP A 170 6.30 6.98 6.34
C TRP A 170 5.01 6.86 5.52
N GLN A 171 3.95 7.56 5.94
CA GLN A 171 2.68 7.58 5.21
C GLN A 171 2.85 8.09 3.77
N ARG A 172 3.69 9.13 3.55
CA ARG A 172 3.98 9.64 2.20
C ARG A 172 4.68 8.59 1.33
N VAL A 173 5.65 7.86 1.88
CA VAL A 173 6.33 6.78 1.15
C VAL A 173 5.32 5.70 0.76
N PHE A 174 4.54 5.19 1.70
CA PHE A 174 3.57 4.12 1.42
C PHE A 174 2.49 4.56 0.41
N ASN A 175 1.97 5.78 0.56
CA ASN A 175 1.00 6.34 -0.38
C ASN A 175 1.60 6.48 -1.79
N THR A 176 2.87 6.86 -1.90
CA THR A 176 3.56 6.98 -3.19
C THR A 176 3.72 5.62 -3.87
N VAL A 177 4.14 4.61 -3.12
CA VAL A 177 4.26 3.23 -3.62
C VAL A 177 2.94 2.72 -4.16
N VAL A 178 1.86 2.81 -3.38
CA VAL A 178 0.53 2.32 -3.79
C VAL A 178 -0.04 3.14 -4.93
N HIS A 179 0.23 4.45 -5.00
CA HIS A 179 -0.17 5.27 -6.14
C HIS A 179 0.43 4.74 -7.44
N HIS A 180 1.75 4.53 -7.49
CA HIS A 180 2.40 4.01 -8.69
C HIS A 180 2.00 2.57 -9.02
N MET A 181 1.85 1.70 -8.00
CA MET A 181 1.27 0.36 -8.21
C MET A 181 -0.12 0.43 -8.85
N ARG A 182 -0.97 1.36 -8.37
CA ARG A 182 -2.31 1.55 -8.93
C ARG A 182 -2.26 2.07 -10.36
N THR A 183 -1.33 2.95 -10.69
CA THR A 183 -1.10 3.40 -12.06
C THR A 183 -0.79 2.22 -12.98
N GLY A 184 0.24 1.42 -12.67
CA GLY A 184 0.64 0.27 -13.48
C GLY A 184 -0.47 -0.77 -13.64
N TYR A 185 -1.24 -1.04 -12.57
CA TYR A 185 -2.40 -1.91 -12.60
C TYR A 185 -3.50 -1.41 -13.53
N ILE A 186 -3.90 -0.14 -13.41
CA ILE A 186 -4.97 0.47 -14.21
C ILE A 186 -4.59 0.48 -15.69
N GLU A 187 -3.36 0.89 -16.00
CA GLU A 187 -2.88 0.94 -17.38
C GLU A 187 -2.84 -0.43 -18.04
N THR A 188 -2.32 -1.43 -17.32
CA THR A 188 -2.24 -2.82 -17.81
C THR A 188 -3.63 -3.41 -18.01
N ARG A 189 -4.54 -3.18 -17.06
CA ARG A 189 -5.93 -3.61 -17.18
C ARG A 189 -6.62 -2.97 -18.37
N LYS A 190 -6.44 -1.66 -18.60
CA LYS A 190 -6.98 -0.96 -19.78
C LYS A 190 -6.43 -1.51 -21.09
N LYS A 191 -5.12 -1.80 -21.16
CA LYS A 191 -4.47 -2.40 -22.35
C LYS A 191 -5.06 -3.77 -22.67
N ARG A 192 -5.22 -4.66 -21.68
CA ARG A 192 -5.82 -6.00 -21.87
C ARG A 192 -7.27 -5.93 -22.36
N LEU A 193 -8.07 -5.03 -21.80
CA LEU A 193 -9.46 -4.83 -22.25
C LEU A 193 -9.53 -4.37 -23.71
N LYS A 194 -8.69 -3.41 -24.11
CA LYS A 194 -8.62 -2.92 -25.50
C LYS A 194 -8.18 -4.01 -26.50
N ASN A 195 -7.28 -4.91 -26.09
CA ASN A 195 -6.80 -5.98 -26.94
C ASN A 195 -7.82 -7.13 -27.06
N GLY A 196 -8.54 -7.43 -25.97
CA GLY A 196 -9.65 -8.40 -26.01
C GLY A 196 -10.73 -8.01 -27.03
N THR A 197 -11.12 -6.73 -27.07
CA THR A 197 -12.15 -6.23 -28.01
C THR A 197 -11.70 -6.22 -29.48
N LYS A 198 -10.39 -6.26 -29.76
CA LYS A 198 -9.87 -6.28 -31.14
C LYS A 198 -9.79 -7.67 -31.77
N THR A 199 -9.98 -8.73 -30.98
CA THR A 199 -9.82 -10.12 -31.45
C THR A 199 -11.16 -10.78 -31.81
N GLU A 200 -12.26 -10.02 -31.76
CA GLU A 200 -13.64 -10.48 -32.05
C GLU A 200 -14.20 -9.92 -33.38
N CYS A 201 -13.34 -9.48 -34.31
CA CYS A 201 -13.74 -9.09 -35.67
C CYS A 201 -13.08 -9.98 -36.72
#